data_AF-A0AAU0KYS6-F1
#
_entry.id   AF-A0AAU0KYS6-F1
#
_cell.length_a   1.000
_cell.length_b   1.000
_cell.length_c   1.000
_cell.angle_alpha   90.00
_cell.angle_beta   90.00
_cell.angle_gamma   90.00
#
_symmetry.space_group_name_H-M   'P 1'
#
loop_
_entity.id
_entity.type
_entity.pdbx_description
1 polymer ?
#
loop_
_entity_poly.entity_id
_entity_poly.type
_entity_poly.pdbx_seq_one_letter_code
_entity_poly.pdbx_strand_id
1 'polypeptide(L)' 'MILLTCGNIKNNNVKDIPIGRVGQLKDGTKVVVRSGSSDGHPTLEIQSSPRKIEIRYNP' A
#
# COMPACT_ATOMS: atom_id res chain seq x y z
N MET A 1 0.19 13.78 4.18
CA MET A 1 0.79 13.43 2.87
C MET A 1 1.93 12.46 3.11
N ILE A 2 1.65 11.15 3.11
CA ILE A 2 2.69 10.13 3.31
C ILE A 2 3.47 10.02 2.00
N LEU A 3 4.65 10.63 1.97
CA LEU A 3 5.56 10.60 0.84
C LEU A 3 6.26 9.22 0.82
N LEU A 4 5.68 8.25 0.12
CA LEU A 4 6.34 6.97 -0.13
C LEU A 4 7.39 7.13 -1.24
N THR A 5 8.51 7.78 -0.94
CA THR A 5 9.72 7.61 -1.75
C THR A 5 10.42 6.34 -1.28
N CYS A 6 9.80 5.20 -1.54
CA CYS A 6 10.41 3.90 -1.22
C CYS A 6 11.40 3.56 -2.34
N GLY A 7 12.69 3.78 -2.09
CA GLY A 7 13.80 3.42 -2.98
C GLY A 7 13.94 1.92 -3.29
N ASN A 8 12.98 1.09 -2.90
CA ASN A 8 12.93 -0.34 -3.18
C ASN A 8 11.74 -0.80 -4.04
N ILE A 9 10.78 0.09 -4.33
CA ILE A 9 9.72 -0.22 -5.30
C ILE A 9 10.16 0.35 -6.64
N LYS A 10 10.59 -0.51 -7.57
CA LYS A 10 10.81 -0.06 -8.95
C LYS A 10 9.51 0.58 -9.44
N ASN A 11 9.59 1.83 -9.90
CA ASN A 11 8.45 2.67 -10.32
C ASN A 11 7.52 1.96 -11.34
N ASN A 12 8.05 0.96 -12.05
CA ASN A 12 7.38 0.11 -13.03
C ASN A 12 6.26 -0.77 -12.45
N ASN A 13 6.28 -1.06 -11.15
CA ASN A 13 5.32 -1.94 -10.48
C ASN A 13 4.32 -1.19 -9.60
N VAL A 14 4.29 0.14 -9.68
CA VAL A 14 3.31 0.97 -8.99
C VAL A 14 2.20 1.33 -9.95
N LYS A 15 0.95 1.13 -9.53
CA LYS A 15 -0.25 1.54 -10.26
C LYS A 15 -1.11 2.42 -9.36
N ASP A 16 -1.55 3.56 -9.87
CA ASP A 16 -2.56 4.37 -9.21
C ASP A 16 -3.91 3.67 -9.28
N ILE A 17 -4.66 3.75 -8.18
CA ILE A 17 -6.05 3.28 -8.07
C ILE A 17 -6.90 4.44 -7.56
N PRO A 18 -8.23 4.45 -7.77
CA PRO A 18 -9.10 5.59 -7.44
C PRO A 18 -8.97 6.12 -6.00
N ILE A 19 -8.55 5.26 -5.07
CA ILE A 19 -8.45 5.56 -3.63
C ILE A 19 -7.02 5.47 -3.09
N GLY A 20 -5.99 5.46 -3.96
CA GLY A 20 -4.58 5.39 -3.54
C GLY A 20 -3.64 4.75 -4.56
N ARG A 21 -2.72 3.91 -4.11
CA ARG A 21 -1.70 3.26 -4.94
C ARG A 21 -1.51 1.80 -4.56
N VAL A 22 -1.20 0.98 -5.55
CA VAL A 22 -0.80 -0.42 -5.34
C VAL A 22 0.58 -0.65 -5.93
N GLY A 23 1.41 -1.41 -5.23
CA GLY A 23 2.73 -1.82 -5.66
C GLY A 23 2.94 -3.31 -5.43
N GLN A 24 3.81 -3.93 -6.22
CA GLN A 24 4.34 -5.26 -5.94
C GLN A 24 5.85 -5.18 -5.73
N LEU A 25 6.31 -5.75 -4.61
CA LEU A 25 7.72 -5.92 -4.28
C LEU A 25 8.32 -7.08 -5.09
N LYS A 26 9.65 -7.17 -5.14
CA LYS A 26 10.38 -8.17 -5.94
C LYS A 26 10.12 -9.62 -5.50
N ASP A 27 9.76 -9.81 -4.24
CA ASP A 27 9.44 -11.10 -3.62
C ASP A 27 7.99 -11.53 -3.87
N GLY A 28 7.21 -10.75 -4.62
CA GLY A 28 5.80 -11.00 -4.91
C GLY A 28 4.83 -10.39 -3.90
N THR A 29 5.34 -9.81 -2.80
CA THR A 29 4.52 -9.13 -1.78
C THR A 29 3.78 -7.94 -2.40
N LYS A 30 2.46 -7.88 -2.17
CA LYS A 30 1.61 -6.80 -2.68
C LYS A 30 1.37 -5.77 -1.59
N VAL A 31 1.66 -4.51 -1.88
CA VAL A 31 1.48 -3.38 -0.98
C VAL A 31 0.38 -2.49 -1.54
N VAL A 32 -0.67 -2.24 -0.75
CA VAL A 32 -1.76 -1.34 -1.12
C VAL A 32 -1.81 -0.20 -0.12
N VAL A 33 -1.72 1.02 -0.62
CA VAL A 33 -1.79 2.25 0.15
C VAL A 33 -3.08 2.93 -0.24
N ARG A 34 -3.98 3.15 0.71
CA ARG A 34 -5.24 3.84 0.44
C ARG A 34 -5.32 5.11 1.27
N SER A 35 -5.73 6.20 0.64
CA SER A 35 -5.97 7.49 1.33
C SER A 35 -7.22 7.46 2.20
N GLY A 36 -8.13 6.51 1.95
CA GLY A 36 -9.30 6.23 2.78
C GLY A 36 -9.71 4.77 2.70
N SER A 37 -10.27 4.27 3.79
CA SER A 37 -11.00 3.00 3.89
C SER A 37 -12.50 3.30 4.07
N SER A 38 -13.35 2.27 4.18
CA SER A 38 -14.77 2.42 4.54
C SER A 38 -14.97 3.24 5.81
N ASP A 39 -13.99 3.20 6.72
CA ASP A 39 -13.99 3.94 7.99
C ASP A 39 -13.33 5.33 7.88
N GLY A 40 -12.97 5.80 6.68
CA GLY A 40 -12.41 7.13 6.44
C GLY A 40 -10.91 7.29 6.75
N HIS A 41 -10.24 6.26 7.25
CA HIS A 41 -8.83 6.35 7.67
C HIS A 41 -7.83 5.92 6.58
N PRO A 42 -6.64 6.53 6.51
CA PRO A 42 -5.55 6.02 5.69
C PRO A 42 -5.15 4.61 6.11
N THR A 43 -4.96 3.73 5.13
CA THR A 43 -4.58 2.33 5.38
C THR A 43 -3.37 1.91 4.54
N LEU A 44 -2.49 1.13 5.16
CA LEU A 44 -1.41 0.41 4.51
C LEU A 44 -1.67 -1.09 4.66
N GLU A 45 -1.89 -1.77 3.54
CA GLU A 45 -2.11 -3.20 3.48
C GLU A 45 -0.91 -3.88 2.84
N ILE A 46 -0.34 -4.86 3.54
CA ILE A 46 0.76 -5.70 3.05
C ILE A 46 0.22 -7.12 2.94
N GLN A 47 0.07 -7.61 1.71
CA GLN A 47 -0.36 -8.97 1.41
C GLN A 47 0.88 -9.79 1.04
N SER A 48 1.33 -10.63 1.96
CA SER A 48 2.45 -11.56 1.78
C SER A 48 1.97 -12.96 2.13
N SER A 49 1.53 -13.74 1.14
CA SER A 49 1.01 -15.10 1.38
C SER A 49 1.93 -15.91 2.32
N PRO A 50 1.41 -16.53 3.40
CA PRO A 50 0.00 -16.71 3.77
C PRO A 50 -0.59 -15.59 4.66
N ARG A 51 0.17 -14.53 4.94
CA ARG A 51 -0.17 -13.48 5.91
C ARG A 51 -0.67 -12.20 5.23
N LYS A 52 -1.74 -11.64 5.78
CA LYS A 52 -2.18 -10.27 5.48
C LYS A 52 -1.93 -9.41 6.71
N ILE A 53 -1.19 -8.33 6.55
CA ILE A 53 -0.96 -7.32 7.58
C ILE A 53 -1.68 -6.05 7.13
N GLU A 54 -2.59 -5.56 7.96
CA GLU A 54 -3.31 -4.31 7.72
C GLU A 54 -2.94 -3.31 8.84
N ILE A 55 -2.36 -2.18 8.45
CA ILE A 55 -1.98 -1.10 9.35
C ILE A 55 -2.94 0.06 9.08
N ARG A 56 -3.66 0.46 10.12
CA ARG A 56 -4.57 1.59 10.13
C ARG A 56 -3.90 2.75 10.83
N TYR A 57 -3.80 3.90 10.16
CA TYR A 57 -3.29 5.11 10.78
C TYR A 57 -4.47 5.85 11.41
N ASN A 58 -4.44 5.99 12.74
CA ASN A 58 -5.30 6.96 13.40
C ASN A 58 -4.74 8.37 13.11
N PRO A 59 -5.58 9.38 12.86
CA PRO A 59 -5.12 10.75 12.64
C PRO A 59 -4.35 11.32 13.83
#